data_AF-A0A4Q7V630-F1
#
_entry.id   AF-A0A4Q7V630-F1
#
_cell.length_a   1.000
_cell.length_b   1.000
_cell.length_c   1.000
_cell.angle_alpha   90.00
_cell.angle_beta   90.00
_cell.angle_gamma   90.00
#
_symmetry.space_group_name_H-M   'P 1'
#
loop_
_entity.id
_entity.type
_entity.pdbx_description
1 polymer ?
#
loop_
_entity_poly.entity_id
_entity_poly.type
_entity_poly.pdbx_seq_one_letter_code
_entity_poly.pdbx_strand_id
1 'polypeptide(L)'
;MRGRLGELEATVMDVLWRSTAPCRVRDVRAELAPGRPLAYTTVMTVLDNLHRKGWVQRELDGRAYLYRPVASREEVTARALRDLLDSSEDAEAVLLHFVRSASERESELLRDALAATESSGRGTSIGTESSGRGTSIGTGSDPLPPAGADPSGYDQDPPAGGDAR
;
A
#
# COMPACT_ATOMS: atom_id res chain seq x y z
N MET A 1 -14.42 0.59 -1.34
CA MET A 1 -13.99 1.44 -0.21
C MET A 1 -12.79 0.79 0.46
N ARG A 2 -11.60 1.41 0.45
CA ARG A 2 -10.50 0.99 1.32
C ARG A 2 -10.91 1.31 2.76
N GLY A 3 -11.17 0.30 3.56
CA GLY A 3 -11.45 0.49 4.99
C GLY A 3 -10.20 0.96 5.74
N ARG A 4 -10.37 1.58 6.92
CA ARG A 4 -9.25 1.92 7.82
C ARG A 4 -8.42 0.68 8.15
N LEU A 5 -7.12 0.90 8.36
CA LEU A 5 -6.18 -0.12 8.82
C LEU A 5 -6.38 -0.35 10.33
N GLY A 6 -6.50 -1.61 10.74
CA GLY A 6 -6.35 -2.00 12.14
C GLY A 6 -4.89 -1.93 12.59
N GLU A 7 -4.63 -2.10 13.88
CA GLU A 7 -3.28 -1.98 14.45
C GLU A 7 -2.27 -2.93 13.80
N LEU A 8 -2.59 -4.23 13.73
CA LEU A 8 -1.69 -5.22 13.09
C LEU A 8 -1.57 -5.01 11.57
N GLU A 9 -2.64 -4.58 10.91
CA GLU A 9 -2.61 -4.25 9.48
C GLU A 9 -1.68 -3.05 9.21
N ALA A 10 -1.72 -2.03 10.07
CA ALA A 10 -0.82 -0.88 9.98
C ALA A 10 0.64 -1.30 10.18
N THR A 11 0.94 -2.15 11.17
CA THR A 11 2.30 -2.66 11.39
C THR A 11 2.80 -3.48 10.19
N VAL A 12 1.94 -4.30 9.58
CA VAL A 12 2.29 -5.02 8.33
C VAL A 12 2.56 -4.06 7.17
N MET A 13 1.72 -3.02 7.01
CA MET A 13 1.94 -2.00 5.99
C MET A 13 3.24 -1.23 6.21
N ASP A 14 3.62 -0.92 7.45
CA ASP A 14 4.90 -0.29 7.78
C ASP A 14 6.10 -1.14 7.36
N VAL A 15 6.02 -2.47 7.49
CA VAL A 15 7.03 -3.38 6.95
C VAL A 15 7.08 -3.30 5.42
N LEU A 16 5.93 -3.38 4.76
CA LEU A 16 5.86 -3.36 3.30
C LEU A 16 6.31 -2.03 2.69
N TRP A 17 6.04 -0.89 3.33
CA TRP A 17 6.48 0.42 2.88
C TRP A 17 7.98 0.64 3.03
N ARG A 18 8.62 -0.01 4.01
CA ARG A 18 10.07 0.05 4.20
C ARG A 18 10.83 -0.87 3.24
N SER A 19 10.16 -1.89 2.70
CA SER A 19 10.76 -2.79 1.72
C SER A 19 10.91 -2.12 0.37
N THR A 20 12.06 -2.34 -0.29
CA THR A 20 12.34 -1.88 -1.65
C THR A 20 11.81 -2.84 -2.72
N ALA A 21 11.39 -4.05 -2.34
CA ALA A 21 10.90 -5.09 -3.23
C ALA A 21 9.62 -5.76 -2.68
N PRO A 22 8.82 -6.43 -3.54
CA PRO A 22 7.68 -7.23 -3.07
C PRO A 22 8.11 -8.28 -2.03
N CYS A 23 7.33 -8.44 -0.97
CA CYS A 23 7.67 -9.34 0.15
C CYS A 23 6.79 -10.58 0.17
N ARG A 24 7.36 -11.73 0.52
CA ARG A 24 6.61 -12.93 0.88
C ARG A 24 6.13 -12.83 2.33
N VAL A 25 5.18 -13.69 2.69
CA VAL A 25 4.67 -13.80 4.07
C VAL A 25 5.80 -14.03 5.08
N ARG A 26 6.81 -14.85 4.71
CA ARG A 26 7.95 -15.15 5.58
C ARG A 26 8.82 -13.92 5.86
N ASP A 27 9.01 -13.07 4.84
CA ASP A 27 9.85 -11.88 4.92
C ASP A 27 9.16 -10.86 5.83
N VAL A 28 7.86 -10.64 5.62
CA VAL A 28 7.04 -9.78 6.49
C VAL A 28 7.06 -10.29 7.93
N ARG A 29 6.89 -11.60 8.15
CA ARG A 29 6.92 -12.20 9.48
C ARG A 29 8.25 -11.99 10.19
N ALA A 30 9.37 -12.10 9.47
CA ALA A 30 10.71 -11.91 10.04
C ALA A 30 10.90 -10.49 10.55
N GLU A 31 10.38 -9.49 9.84
CA GLU A 31 10.50 -8.07 10.19
C GLU A 31 9.54 -7.61 11.31
N LEU A 32 8.40 -8.28 11.51
CA LEU A 32 7.39 -7.86 12.48
C LEU A 32 7.79 -8.06 13.95
N ALA A 33 8.73 -8.96 14.26
CA ALA A 33 9.05 -9.25 15.67
C ALA A 33 10.43 -9.89 15.88
N PRO A 34 11.44 -9.11 16.30
CA PRO A 34 12.71 -9.65 16.79
C PRO A 34 12.62 -10.39 18.14
N GLY A 35 11.49 -10.30 18.87
CA GLY A 35 11.36 -10.82 20.24
C GLY A 35 10.13 -11.68 20.56
N ARG A 36 9.07 -11.66 19.71
CA ARG A 36 7.90 -12.53 19.86
C ARG A 36 7.29 -12.85 18.49
N PRO A 37 7.73 -13.93 17.82
CA PRO A 37 7.30 -14.22 16.46
C PRO A 37 5.79 -14.48 16.41
N LEU A 38 5.12 -13.80 15.48
CA LEU A 38 3.72 -14.10 15.15
C LEU A 38 3.63 -15.43 14.40
N ALA A 39 2.49 -16.12 14.53
CA ALA A 39 2.23 -17.29 13.72
C ALA A 39 2.16 -16.92 12.23
N TYR A 40 2.66 -17.81 11.36
CA TYR A 40 2.68 -17.59 9.91
C TYR A 40 1.27 -17.30 9.34
N THR A 41 0.28 -18.09 9.77
CA THR A 41 -1.11 -17.96 9.34
C THR A 41 -1.75 -16.64 9.76
N THR A 42 -1.31 -16.05 10.88
CA THR A 42 -1.73 -14.71 11.28
C THR A 42 -1.26 -13.67 10.27
N VAL A 43 0.03 -13.67 9.92
CA VAL A 43 0.59 -12.73 8.93
C VAL A 43 -0.04 -12.93 7.56
N MET A 44 -0.22 -14.19 7.15
CA MET A 44 -0.91 -14.56 5.90
C MET A 44 -2.34 -13.99 5.85
N THR A 45 -3.12 -14.15 6.93
CA THR A 45 -4.50 -13.64 7.01
C THR A 45 -4.54 -12.11 6.97
N VAL A 46 -3.60 -11.44 7.62
CA VAL A 46 -3.50 -9.97 7.59
C VAL A 46 -3.18 -9.47 6.18
N LEU A 47 -2.23 -10.10 5.49
CA LEU A 47 -1.89 -9.76 4.11
C LEU A 47 -3.06 -10.00 3.15
N ASP A 48 -3.81 -11.09 3.32
CA ASP A 48 -5.02 -11.35 2.54
C ASP A 48 -6.11 -10.30 2.81
N ASN A 49 -6.32 -9.92 4.07
CA ASN A 49 -7.25 -8.83 4.42
C ASN A 49 -6.84 -7.49 3.80
N LEU A 50 -5.55 -7.14 3.85
CA LEU A 50 -5.01 -5.96 3.18
C LEU A 50 -5.25 -6.01 1.67
N HIS A 51 -5.08 -7.19 1.07
CA HIS A 51 -5.32 -7.39 -0.37
C HIS A 51 -6.79 -7.21 -0.72
N ARG A 52 -7.71 -7.84 0.02
CA ARG A 52 -9.17 -7.68 -0.17
C ARG A 52 -9.62 -6.24 0.02
N LYS A 53 -9.02 -5.51 0.97
CA LYS A 53 -9.26 -4.08 1.17
C LYS A 53 -8.64 -3.20 0.09
N GLY A 54 -7.76 -3.75 -0.76
CA GLY A 54 -7.08 -3.06 -1.86
C GLY A 54 -5.87 -2.21 -1.44
N TRP A 55 -5.31 -2.48 -0.27
CA TRP A 55 -4.10 -1.80 0.24
C TRP A 55 -2.82 -2.37 -0.37
N VAL A 56 -2.82 -3.67 -0.70
CA VAL A 56 -1.70 -4.37 -1.31
C VAL A 56 -2.15 -5.11 -2.57
N GLN A 57 -1.26 -5.19 -3.55
CA GLN A 57 -1.36 -6.15 -4.65
C GLN A 57 -0.61 -7.42 -4.25
N ARG A 58 -1.08 -8.55 -4.77
CA ARG A 58 -0.35 -9.82 -4.69
C ARG A 58 -0.11 -10.41 -6.06
N GLU A 59 1.02 -11.07 -6.22
CA GLU A 59 1.40 -11.81 -7.42
C GLU A 59 1.91 -13.19 -7.00
N LEU A 60 1.61 -14.23 -7.79
CA LEU A 60 2.10 -15.57 -7.52
C LEU A 60 3.51 -15.72 -8.10
N ASP A 61 4.47 -16.06 -7.25
CA ASP A 61 5.86 -16.36 -7.60
C ASP A 61 6.20 -17.80 -7.20
N GLY A 62 6.19 -18.70 -8.19
CA GLY A 62 6.31 -20.14 -7.98
C GLY A 62 5.14 -20.69 -7.16
N ARG A 63 5.36 -20.94 -5.87
CA ARG A 63 4.36 -21.47 -4.92
C ARG A 63 3.97 -20.47 -3.83
N ALA A 64 4.54 -19.26 -3.84
CA ALA A 64 4.32 -18.25 -2.81
C ALA A 64 3.75 -16.97 -3.40
N TYR A 65 2.97 -16.24 -2.59
CA TYR A 65 2.52 -14.91 -2.97
C TYR A 65 3.52 -13.84 -2.54
N LEU A 66 3.86 -12.95 -3.47
CA LEU A 66 4.58 -11.70 -3.23
C LEU A 66 3.58 -10.57 -3.06
N TYR A 67 3.77 -9.73 -2.04
CA TYR A 67 2.90 -8.61 -1.71
C TYR A 67 3.64 -7.30 -1.87
N ARG A 68 2.98 -6.31 -2.47
CA ARG A 68 3.49 -4.93 -2.57
C ARG A 68 2.39 -3.92 -2.24
N PRO A 69 2.71 -2.79 -1.58
CA PRO A 69 1.76 -1.69 -1.38
C PRO A 69 1.25 -1.18 -2.73
N VAL A 70 -0.05 -0.84 -2.79
CA VAL A 70 -0.62 -0.18 -3.98
C VAL A 70 -0.23 1.29 -4.07
N ALA A 71 0.11 1.88 -2.93
CA ALA A 71 0.46 3.29 -2.79
C ALA A 71 1.52 3.47 -1.72
N SER A 72 2.32 4.53 -1.85
CA SER A 72 3.27 4.92 -0.80
C SER A 72 2.53 5.43 0.45
N ARG A 73 3.24 5.50 1.57
CA ARG A 73 2.71 6.07 2.82
C ARG A 73 2.30 7.54 2.64
N GLU A 74 3.12 8.28 1.91
CA GLU A 74 2.93 9.69 1.58
C GLU A 74 1.69 9.87 0.69
N GLU A 75 1.52 9.04 -0.34
CA GLU A 75 0.34 9.08 -1.19
C GLU A 75 -0.94 8.77 -0.43
N VAL A 76 -0.91 7.81 0.50
CA VAL A 76 -2.06 7.48 1.37
C VAL A 76 -2.39 8.68 2.27
N THR A 77 -1.37 9.30 2.86
CA THR A 77 -1.52 10.48 3.71
C THR A 77 -2.08 11.67 2.92
N ALA A 78 -1.58 11.91 1.71
CA ALA A 78 -2.06 12.96 0.83
C ALA A 78 -3.53 12.73 0.40
N ARG A 79 -3.92 11.48 0.12
CA ARG A 79 -5.33 11.14 -0.15
C ARG A 79 -6.21 11.41 1.07
N ALA A 80 -5.77 11.05 2.28
CA ALA A 80 -6.52 11.33 3.50
C ALA A 80 -6.72 12.84 3.75
N LEU A 81 -5.70 13.66 3.48
CA LEU A 81 -5.83 15.12 3.53
C LEU A 81 -6.82 15.65 2.49
N ARG A 82 -6.80 15.09 1.27
CA ARG A 82 -7.77 15.44 0.22
C ARG A 82 -9.19 15.06 0.60
N ASP A 83 -9.41 13.84 1.10
CA ASP A 83 -10.73 13.38 1.55
C ASP A 83 -11.27 14.29 2.67
N LEU A 84 -10.41 14.77 3.56
CA LEU A 84 -10.79 15.73 4.60
C LEU A 84 -11.23 17.07 4.01
N LEU A 85 -10.47 17.61 3.06
CA LEU A 85 -10.82 18.85 2.36
C LEU A 85 -12.13 18.71 1.56
N ASP A 86 -12.30 17.60 0.85
CA ASP A 86 -13.50 17.28 0.06
C ASP A 86 -14.76 17.12 0.95
N SER A 87 -14.57 16.74 2.22
CA SER A 87 -15.65 16.63 3.21
C SER A 87 -16.00 17.95 3.91
N SER A 88 -15.21 19.02 3.71
CA SER A 88 -15.44 20.33 4.32
C SER A 88 -16.55 21.09 3.59
N GLU A 89 -17.35 21.86 4.33
CA GLU A 89 -18.31 22.81 3.74
C GLU A 89 -17.60 23.98 3.05
N ASP A 90 -16.42 24.37 3.56
CA ASP A 90 -15.58 25.45 3.03
C ASP A 90 -14.11 25.02 3.02
N ALA A 91 -13.66 24.48 1.89
CA ALA A 91 -12.29 24.02 1.72
C ALA A 91 -11.28 25.20 1.68
N GLU A 92 -11.70 26.36 1.18
CA GLU A 92 -10.85 27.55 1.09
C GLU A 92 -10.52 28.07 2.50
N ALA A 93 -11.52 28.20 3.37
CA ALA A 93 -11.31 28.58 4.76
C ALA A 93 -10.40 27.58 5.50
N VAL A 94 -10.58 26.28 5.30
CA VAL A 94 -9.72 25.26 5.91
C VAL A 94 -8.26 25.42 5.48
N LEU A 95 -8.01 25.62 4.18
CA LEU A 95 -6.67 25.85 3.66
C LEU A 95 -6.05 27.15 4.22
N LEU A 96 -6.83 28.24 4.30
CA LEU A 96 -6.36 29.50 4.89
C LEU A 96 -5.98 29.31 6.36
N HIS A 97 -6.80 28.60 7.14
CA HIS A 97 -6.50 28.30 8.54
C HIS A 97 -5.26 27.40 8.68
N PHE A 98 -5.13 26.38 7.83
CA PHE A 98 -3.96 25.50 7.80
C PHE A 98 -2.69 26.29 7.53
N VAL A 99 -2.65 27.10 6.47
CA VAL A 99 -1.50 27.94 6.11
C VAL A 99 -1.15 28.93 7.23
N ARG A 100 -2.15 29.54 7.89
CA ARG A 100 -1.90 30.45 9.03
C ARG A 100 -1.32 29.76 10.27
N SER A 101 -1.63 28.47 10.45
CA SER A 101 -1.13 27.66 11.57
C SER A 101 0.20 26.97 11.29
N ALA A 102 0.64 26.95 10.02
CA ALA A 102 1.86 26.30 9.60
C ALA A 102 3.10 27.00 10.19
N SER A 103 4.08 26.20 10.59
CA SER A 103 5.40 26.69 10.95
C SER A 103 6.12 27.33 9.76
N GLU A 104 7.20 28.08 10.02
CA GLU A 104 8.03 28.68 8.97
C GLU A 104 8.57 27.61 8.00
N ARG A 105 9.07 26.50 8.56
CA ARG A 105 9.55 25.34 7.78
C ARG A 105 8.45 24.71 6.92
N GLU A 106 7.25 24.50 7.46
CA GLU A 106 6.13 23.95 6.69
C GLU A 106 5.69 24.91 5.58
N SER A 107 5.70 26.21 5.86
CA SER A 107 5.38 27.25 4.88
C SER A 107 6.40 27.32 3.75
N GLU A 108 7.69 27.11 4.05
CA GLU A 108 8.74 26.96 3.03
C GLU A 108 8.51 25.73 2.17
N LEU A 109 8.29 24.57 2.78
CA LEU A 109 8.01 23.33 2.05
C LEU A 109 6.79 23.43 1.14
N LEU A 110 5.71 24.08 1.60
CA LEU A 110 4.51 24.32 0.79
C LEU A 110 4.81 25.23 -0.40
N ARG A 111 5.57 26.32 -0.20
CA ARG A 111 5.97 27.23 -1.28
C ARG A 111 6.82 26.53 -2.33
N ASP A 112 7.82 25.76 -1.90
CA ASP A 112 8.70 25.02 -2.79
C ASP A 112 7.94 23.96 -3.59
N ALA A 113 7.03 23.23 -2.93
CA ALA A 113 6.18 22.24 -3.58
C ALA A 113 5.27 22.87 -4.64
N LEU A 114 4.63 24.01 -4.34
CA LEU A 114 3.79 24.74 -5.30
C LEU A 114 4.61 25.19 -6.53
N ALA A 115 5.78 25.80 -6.30
CA ALA A 115 6.67 26.24 -7.38
C ALA A 115 7.15 25.08 -8.27
N ALA A 116 7.44 23.92 -7.68
CA ALA A 116 7.81 22.71 -8.43
C ALA A 116 6.66 22.22 -9.33
N THR A 117 5.41 22.27 -8.86
CA THR A 117 4.24 21.86 -9.66
C THR A 117 3.92 22.82 -10.81
N GLU A 118 4.09 24.14 -10.60
CA GLU A 118 3.91 25.16 -11.66
C GLU A 118 4.96 25.05 -12.78
N SER A 119 6.13 24.49 -12.46
CA SER A 119 7.19 24.24 -13.43
C SER A 119 6.93 22.99 -14.28
N SER A 120 6.29 21.96 -13.71
CA SER A 120 5.87 20.75 -14.44
C SER A 120 4.67 20.98 -15.38
N GLY A 121 3.78 21.93 -15.07
CA GLY A 121 2.55 22.18 -15.84
C GLY A 121 2.73 22.88 -17.21
N ARG A 122 3.96 23.25 -17.60
CA ARG A 122 4.21 24.13 -18.77
C ARG A 122 4.62 23.40 -20.06
N GLY A 123 4.53 22.07 -20.10
CA GLY A 123 4.89 21.31 -21.29
C GLY A 123 4.12 20.02 -21.43
N THR A 124 2.87 20.05 -21.89
CA THR A 124 2.24 18.98 -22.71
C THR A 124 0.92 19.52 -23.28
N SER A 125 0.94 19.92 -24.54
CA SER A 125 -0.25 19.93 -25.40
C SER A 125 0.13 19.17 -26.67
N ILE A 126 -0.50 18.02 -26.90
CA ILE A 126 -0.72 17.36 -28.20
C ILE A 126 -1.68 16.18 -27.96
N GLY A 127 -2.76 16.15 -28.74
CA GLY A 127 -3.28 14.91 -29.32
C GLY A 127 -4.39 14.16 -28.57
N THR A 128 -5.64 14.51 -28.85
CA THR A 128 -6.75 13.58 -29.17
C THR A 128 -6.19 12.44 -30.07
N GLU A 129 -6.56 11.16 -29.99
CA GLU A 129 -7.88 10.56 -30.27
C GLU A 129 -8.01 9.09 -29.80
N SER A 130 -9.24 8.71 -29.44
CA SER A 130 -10.00 7.49 -29.79
C SER A 130 -9.52 6.04 -29.51
N SER A 131 -10.38 5.34 -28.75
CA SER A 131 -10.98 4.03 -29.06
C SER A 131 -10.21 2.72 -28.82
N GLY A 132 -10.76 1.88 -27.93
CA GLY A 132 -10.62 0.42 -28.01
C GLY A 132 -11.08 -0.38 -26.79
N ARG A 133 -12.17 -1.14 -26.95
CA ARG A 133 -12.56 -2.44 -26.32
C ARG A 133 -11.65 -2.97 -25.19
N GLY A 134 -12.12 -3.31 -24.00
CA GLY A 134 -13.09 -4.38 -23.71
C GLY A 134 -12.34 -5.65 -23.28
N THR A 135 -12.58 -6.16 -22.06
CA THR A 135 -12.71 -7.59 -21.68
C THR A 135 -12.82 -7.72 -20.16
N SER A 136 -13.80 -8.51 -19.76
CA SER A 136 -14.13 -9.01 -18.43
C SER A 136 -12.97 -9.71 -17.71
N ILE A 137 -12.75 -9.40 -16.43
CA ILE A 137 -11.98 -10.26 -15.51
C ILE A 137 -12.90 -10.68 -14.38
N GLY A 138 -13.14 -11.99 -14.31
CA GLY A 138 -13.87 -12.63 -13.22
C GLY A 138 -13.03 -12.62 -11.95
N THR A 139 -13.62 -12.09 -10.87
CA THR A 139 -13.07 -12.17 -9.52
C THR A 139 -13.31 -13.58 -8.98
N GLY A 140 -12.40 -14.51 -9.28
CA GLY A 140 -12.30 -15.78 -8.58
C GLY A 140 -11.90 -15.51 -7.13
N SER A 141 -12.87 -15.62 -6.22
CA SER A 141 -12.59 -15.64 -4.79
C SER A 141 -12.08 -17.04 -4.44
N ASP A 142 -10.77 -17.20 -4.31
CA ASP A 142 -10.20 -18.43 -3.73
C ASP A 142 -10.67 -18.53 -2.26
N PRO A 143 -11.31 -19.64 -1.86
CA PRO A 143 -11.76 -19.82 -0.49
C PRO A 143 -10.56 -20.01 0.43
N LEU A 144 -10.52 -19.21 1.51
CA LEU A 144 -9.56 -19.34 2.60
C LEU A 144 -9.74 -20.71 3.31
N PRO A 145 -8.67 -21.44 3.64
CA PRO A 145 -8.77 -22.61 4.52
C PRO A 145 -9.23 -22.19 5.93
N PRO A 146 -9.96 -23.04 6.66
CA PRO A 146 -10.47 -22.72 7.98
C PRO A 146 -9.35 -22.45 8.98
N ALA A 147 -9.58 -21.51 9.91
CA ALA A 147 -8.69 -21.24 11.03
C ALA A 147 -8.56 -22.51 11.89
N GLY A 148 -7.43 -23.22 11.73
CA GLY A 148 -7.18 -24.53 12.33
C GLY A 148 -6.63 -25.59 11.37
N ALA A 149 -6.53 -25.31 10.06
CA ALA A 149 -5.88 -26.21 9.11
C ALA A 149 -4.36 -26.29 9.36
N ASP A 150 -3.86 -27.53 9.39
CA ASP A 150 -2.43 -27.85 9.47
C ASP A 150 -1.68 -27.17 8.30
N PRO A 151 -0.65 -26.33 8.55
CA PRO A 151 0.05 -25.57 7.51
C PRO A 151 0.82 -26.43 6.49
N SER A 152 0.80 -27.76 6.63
CA SER A 152 1.53 -28.74 5.83
C SER A 152 1.15 -28.79 4.33
N GLY A 153 0.07 -28.12 3.91
CA GLY A 153 -0.32 -27.97 2.49
C GLY A 153 0.29 -26.76 1.77
N TYR A 154 0.73 -25.74 2.50
CA TYR A 154 1.60 -24.69 1.97
C TYR A 154 3.02 -25.16 2.19
N ASP A 155 3.52 -25.96 1.25
CA ASP A 155 4.89 -26.44 1.26
C ASP A 155 5.80 -25.23 1.49
N GLN A 156 6.44 -25.23 2.66
CA GLN A 156 7.25 -24.12 3.12
C GLN A 156 8.20 -23.78 1.98
N ASP A 157 8.21 -22.50 1.57
CA ASP A 157 9.09 -22.01 0.51
C ASP A 157 10.44 -22.75 0.60
N PRO A 158 10.87 -23.45 -0.46
CA PRO A 158 12.16 -24.12 -0.43
C PRO A 158 13.22 -23.09 -0.01
N PRO A 159 14.22 -23.48 0.80
CA PRO A 159 15.24 -22.55 1.25
C PRO A 159 15.78 -21.81 0.04
N ALA A 160 15.89 -20.48 0.14
CA ALA A 160 16.46 -19.66 -0.92
C ALA A 160 17.78 -20.32 -1.32
N GLY A 161 17.85 -20.79 -2.57
CA GLY A 161 18.96 -21.57 -3.07
C GLY A 161 20.25 -20.84 -2.74
N GLY A 162 21.10 -21.48 -1.94
CA GLY A 162 22.45 -21.01 -1.73
C GLY A 162 23.14 -21.01 -3.09
N ASP A 163 23.68 -19.86 -3.46
CA ASP A 163 24.66 -19.78 -4.54
C ASP A 163 25.85 -20.66 -4.15
N ALA A 164 25.86 -21.86 -4.73
CA ALA A 164 27.00 -22.73 -4.72
C ALA A 164 27.88 -22.36 -5.92
N ARG A 165 29.03 -21.77 -5.58
CA ARG A 165 30.33 -21.71 -6.27
C ARG A 165 30.74 -20.36 -6.85
#